data_AF-A0A2V8XD50-F1
#
_entry.id   AF-A0A2V8XD50-F1
#
_cell.length_a   1.000
_cell.length_b   1.000
_cell.length_c   1.000
_cell.angle_alpha   90.00
_cell.angle_beta   90.00
_cell.angle_gamma   90.00
#
_symmetry.space_group_name_H-M   'P 1'
#
loop_
_entity.id
_entity.type
_entity.pdbx_description
1 polymer ?
#
loop_
_entity_poly.entity_id
_entity_poly.type
_entity_poly.pdbx_seq_one_letter_code
_entity_poly.pdbx_strand_id
1 'polypeptide(L)'
;MSKPSALTILGLVTTCAPLFWAQSPQAPDLPPGEMQAKARTACLECHEARIILQQRLNKAAWTREVDKMIKWGALVGPKDRDPLIDYFSVNFPPEKAPEPAVRVKKKQ
;
A
#
# COMPACT_ATOMS: atom_id res chain seq x y z
N MET A 1 -36.52 -26.92 55.27
CA MET A 1 -36.10 -26.23 56.50
C MET A 1 -34.87 -25.38 56.18
N SER A 2 -35.01 -24.07 56.40
CA SER A 2 -34.00 -23.02 56.61
C SER A 2 -32.85 -22.79 55.61
N LYS A 3 -32.97 -21.67 54.87
CA LYS A 3 -31.86 -20.84 54.37
C LYS A 3 -31.07 -20.22 55.55
N PRO A 4 -29.81 -19.79 55.30
CA PRO A 4 -29.52 -18.35 55.30
C PRO A 4 -28.69 -17.96 54.06
N SER A 5 -29.12 -16.98 53.25
CA SER A 5 -28.97 -15.52 53.42
C SER A 5 -27.56 -14.97 53.17
N ALA A 6 -27.45 -14.35 51.98
CA ALA A 6 -26.70 -13.16 51.58
C ALA A 6 -25.23 -13.00 52.03
N LEU A 7 -24.32 -12.99 51.05
CA LEU A 7 -23.20 -12.04 51.05
C LEU A 7 -23.08 -11.35 49.68
N THR A 8 -23.28 -10.04 49.74
CA THR A 8 -23.05 -9.04 48.71
C THR A 8 -21.58 -9.05 48.28
N ILE A 9 -21.28 -9.39 47.02
CA ILE A 9 -20.01 -8.99 46.39
C ILE A 9 -20.32 -7.85 45.44
N LEU A 10 -20.15 -6.65 45.97
CA LEU A 10 -19.88 -5.45 45.20
C LEU A 10 -18.48 -5.61 44.61
N GLY A 11 -18.37 -5.70 43.29
CA GLY A 11 -17.06 -5.67 42.65
C GLY A 11 -17.02 -6.31 41.29
N LEU A 12 -17.30 -5.52 40.25
CA LEU A 12 -16.29 -5.06 39.30
C LEU A 12 -17.07 -4.27 38.25
N VAL A 13 -16.94 -2.94 38.26
CA VAL A 13 -17.31 -2.16 37.08
C VAL A 13 -16.30 -2.56 36.01
N THR A 14 -16.66 -3.54 35.19
CA THR A 14 -15.94 -3.87 33.96
C THR A 14 -16.18 -2.70 33.01
N THR A 15 -15.43 -1.61 33.17
CA THR A 15 -15.31 -0.61 32.13
C THR A 15 -14.64 -1.29 30.95
N CYS A 16 -15.49 -1.71 30.02
CA CYS A 16 -15.10 -2.13 28.69
C CYS A 16 -14.43 -0.91 28.03
N ALA A 17 -13.13 -0.75 28.22
CA ALA A 17 -12.35 0.20 27.45
C ALA A 17 -12.46 -0.27 25.99
N PRO A 18 -13.09 0.50 25.09
CA PRO A 18 -13.11 0.10 23.70
C PRO A 18 -11.67 0.12 23.22
N LEU A 19 -11.18 -1.06 22.81
CA LEU A 19 -10.01 -1.21 21.96
C LEU A 19 -10.31 -0.48 20.65
N PHE A 20 -10.24 0.86 20.66
CA PHE A 20 -9.99 1.61 19.45
C PHE A 20 -8.56 1.30 19.06
N TRP A 21 -8.38 0.16 18.38
CA TRP A 21 -7.15 -0.16 17.69
C TRP A 21 -6.87 1.00 16.73
N ALA A 22 -5.80 1.73 17.00
CA ALA A 22 -5.24 2.69 16.06
C ALA A 22 -4.86 1.92 14.80
N GLN A 23 -5.68 2.03 13.75
CA GLN A 23 -5.30 1.54 12.43
C GLN A 23 -4.23 2.49 11.89
N SER A 24 -2.98 2.04 11.92
CA SER A 24 -1.92 2.72 11.18
C SER A 24 -2.34 2.82 9.71
N PRO A 25 -2.24 4.01 9.08
CA PRO A 25 -2.46 4.13 7.64
C PRO A 25 -1.54 3.15 6.93
N GLN A 26 -2.13 2.22 6.18
CA GLN A 26 -1.35 1.33 5.33
C GLN A 26 -0.63 2.20 4.30
N ALA A 27 0.66 1.93 4.06
CA ALA A 27 1.38 2.59 3.00
C ALA A 27 0.61 2.39 1.68
N PRO A 28 0.50 3.42 0.82
CA PRO A 28 -0.23 3.29 -0.42
C PRO A 28 0.44 2.23 -1.29
N ASP A 29 -0.36 1.30 -1.77
CA ASP A 29 0.08 0.10 -2.47
C ASP A 29 -0.26 0.18 -3.97
N LEU A 30 0.39 -0.64 -4.77
CA LEU A 30 0.12 -0.74 -6.19
C LEU A 30 -1.32 -1.26 -6.41
N PRO A 31 -2.04 -0.81 -7.45
CA PRO A 31 -3.39 -1.30 -7.77
C PRO A 31 -3.45 -2.82 -7.93
N PRO A 32 -4.60 -3.48 -7.67
CA PRO A 32 -4.74 -4.89 -7.98
C PRO A 32 -4.64 -5.12 -9.50
N GLY A 33 -4.03 -6.25 -9.90
CA GLY A 33 -3.92 -6.66 -11.30
C GLY A 33 -2.93 -7.80 -11.49
N GLU A 34 -2.94 -8.41 -12.68
CA GLU A 34 -2.13 -9.61 -12.96
C GLU A 34 -0.62 -9.39 -12.71
N MET A 35 -0.13 -8.18 -12.97
CA MET A 35 1.28 -7.82 -12.78
C MET A 35 1.60 -7.15 -11.44
N GLN A 36 0.63 -6.99 -10.53
CA GLN A 36 0.85 -6.34 -9.24
C GLN A 36 1.93 -7.07 -8.43
N ALA A 37 1.85 -8.39 -8.32
CA ALA A 37 2.82 -9.19 -7.56
C ALA A 37 4.23 -9.08 -8.16
N LYS A 38 4.34 -9.05 -9.49
CA LYS A 38 5.62 -8.85 -10.18
C LYS A 38 6.17 -7.44 -9.96
N ALA A 39 5.32 -6.42 -10.05
CA ALA A 39 5.71 -5.04 -9.79
C ALA A 39 6.21 -4.86 -8.35
N ARG A 40 5.55 -5.51 -7.36
CA ARG A 40 6.02 -5.50 -5.97
C ARG A 40 7.41 -6.10 -5.83
N THR A 41 7.62 -7.31 -6.36
CA THR A 41 8.90 -8.04 -6.21
C THR A 41 10.03 -7.53 -7.09
N ALA A 42 9.76 -6.84 -8.19
CA ALA A 42 10.80 -6.34 -9.10
C ALA A 42 11.14 -4.87 -8.89
N CYS A 43 10.19 -4.04 -8.43
CA CYS A 43 10.38 -2.59 -8.37
C CYS A 43 10.48 -2.06 -6.94
N LEU A 44 9.97 -2.78 -5.93
CA LEU A 44 9.97 -2.29 -4.55
C LEU A 44 11.17 -2.74 -3.71
N GLU A 45 12.08 -3.50 -4.31
CA GLU A 45 13.33 -3.93 -3.67
C GLU A 45 14.31 -2.79 -3.44
N CYS A 46 14.25 -1.74 -4.28
CA CYS A 46 15.18 -0.61 -4.22
C CYS A 46 14.54 0.71 -3.78
N HIS A 47 13.22 0.87 -3.97
CA HIS A 47 12.53 2.11 -3.66
C HIS A 47 11.05 1.88 -3.31
N GLU A 48 10.42 2.85 -2.64
CA GLU A 48 9.01 2.71 -2.23
C GLU A 48 8.01 2.81 -3.40
N ALA A 49 6.80 2.27 -3.21
CA ALA A 49 5.74 2.25 -4.21
C ALA A 49 5.29 3.66 -4.62
N ARG A 50 5.43 4.64 -3.72
CA ARG A 50 5.03 6.03 -3.96
C ARG A 50 5.68 6.64 -5.21
N ILE A 51 6.91 6.26 -5.54
CA ILE A 51 7.58 6.74 -6.76
C ILE A 51 6.79 6.33 -8.01
N ILE A 52 6.24 5.10 -8.04
CA ILE A 52 5.41 4.59 -9.13
C ILE A 52 4.03 5.27 -9.10
N LEU A 53 3.41 5.36 -7.91
CA LEU A 53 2.06 5.91 -7.73
C LEU A 53 1.93 7.38 -8.15
N GLN A 54 3.03 8.14 -8.11
CA GLN A 54 3.07 9.54 -8.53
C GLN A 54 3.19 9.75 -10.05
N GLN A 55 3.57 8.71 -10.80
CA GLN A 55 3.77 8.83 -12.25
C GLN A 55 2.45 8.94 -13.00
N ARG A 56 2.44 9.73 -14.08
CA ARG A 56 1.31 9.87 -15.01
C ARG A 56 1.85 9.87 -16.42
N LEU A 57 2.15 8.66 -16.90
CA LEU A 57 2.96 8.43 -18.09
C LEU A 57 2.15 7.64 -19.13
N ASN A 58 2.36 7.97 -20.40
CA ASN A 58 1.85 7.13 -21.49
C ASN A 58 2.70 5.86 -21.64
N LYS A 59 2.23 4.92 -22.47
CA LYS A 59 2.91 3.64 -22.70
C LYS A 59 4.38 3.79 -23.08
N ALA A 60 4.69 4.67 -24.02
CA ALA A 60 6.07 4.88 -24.47
C ALA A 60 6.98 5.41 -23.37
N ALA A 61 6.46 6.26 -22.48
CA ALA A 61 7.20 6.73 -21.31
C ALA A 61 7.38 5.62 -20.26
N TRP A 62 6.34 4.82 -19.98
CA TRP A 62 6.45 3.65 -19.11
C TRP A 62 7.45 2.62 -19.62
N THR A 63 7.51 2.40 -20.94
CA THR A 63 8.53 1.56 -21.57
C THR A 63 9.93 2.02 -21.20
N ARG A 64 10.22 3.33 -21.35
CA ARG A 64 11.54 3.88 -21.00
C ARG A 64 11.87 3.74 -19.52
N GLU A 65 10.88 3.94 -18.64
CA GLU A 65 11.06 3.80 -17.20
C GLU A 65 11.34 2.35 -16.79
N VAL A 66 10.55 1.39 -17.28
CA VAL A 66 10.75 -0.04 -17.01
C VAL A 66 12.10 -0.52 -17.57
N ASP A 67 12.47 -0.12 -18.79
CA ASP A 67 13.76 -0.48 -19.38
C ASP A 67 14.94 0.06 -18.58
N LYS A 68 14.82 1.31 -18.09
CA LYS A 68 15.80 1.92 -17.21
C LYS A 68 15.94 1.14 -15.92
N MET A 69 14.85 0.73 -15.29
CA MET A 69 14.89 -0.09 -14.07
C MET A 69 15.53 -1.46 -14.32
N ILE A 70 15.20 -2.12 -15.43
CA ILE A 70 15.83 -3.39 -15.82
C ILE A 70 17.34 -3.20 -15.98
N LYS A 71 17.77 -2.12 -16.67
CA LYS A 71 19.19 -1.79 -16.82
C LYS A 71 19.88 -1.52 -15.47
N TRP A 72 19.14 -1.04 -14.47
CA TRP A 72 19.64 -0.80 -13.11
C TRP A 72 19.53 -2.03 -12.19
N GLY A 73 19.04 -3.16 -12.69
CA GLY A 73 19.02 -4.43 -11.95
C GLY A 73 17.65 -4.92 -11.52
N ALA A 74 16.55 -4.27 -11.91
CA ALA A 74 15.22 -4.79 -11.64
C ALA A 74 15.00 -6.13 -12.34
N LEU A 75 14.52 -7.13 -11.58
CA LEU A 75 14.38 -8.51 -12.03
C LEU A 75 13.10 -8.73 -12.85
N VAL A 76 13.02 -8.11 -14.03
CA VAL A 76 11.91 -8.27 -14.98
C VAL A 76 12.39 -9.08 -16.19
N GLY A 77 11.83 -10.28 -16.36
CA GLY A 77 12.18 -11.15 -17.49
C GLY A 77 11.52 -10.69 -18.79
N PRO A 78 11.98 -11.18 -19.96
CA PRO A 78 11.44 -10.79 -21.27
C PRO A 78 9.93 -11.01 -21.42
N LYS A 79 9.39 -12.05 -20.77
CA LYS A 79 7.95 -12.38 -20.78
C LYS A 79 7.11 -11.44 -19.93
N ASP A 80 7.71 -10.84 -18.88
CA ASP A 80 7.02 -9.99 -17.93
C ASP A 80 7.07 -8.51 -18.33
N ARG A 81 8.03 -8.14 -19.19
CA ARG A 81 8.33 -6.74 -19.52
C ARG A 81 7.12 -6.01 -20.11
N ASP A 82 6.56 -6.53 -21.20
CA ASP A 82 5.45 -5.87 -21.88
C ASP A 82 4.16 -5.89 -21.05
N PRO A 83 3.77 -7.02 -20.41
CA PRO A 83 2.65 -7.04 -19.47
C PRO A 83 2.80 -6.03 -18.33
N LEU A 84 4.02 -5.85 -17.80
CA LEU A 84 4.28 -4.89 -16.73
C LEU A 84 4.12 -3.44 -17.21
N ILE A 85 4.59 -3.13 -18.42
CA ILE A 85 4.40 -1.82 -19.06
C ILE A 85 2.91 -1.54 -19.27
N ASP A 86 2.15 -2.52 -19.75
CA ASP A 86 0.71 -2.41 -19.97
C ASP A 86 -0.02 -2.16 -18.65
N TYR A 87 0.32 -2.93 -17.61
CA TYR A 87 -0.20 -2.74 -16.27
C TYR A 87 0.05 -1.32 -15.74
N PHE A 88 1.26 -0.78 -15.87
CA PHE A 88 1.53 0.58 -15.43
C PHE A 88 0.79 1.63 -16.26
N SER A 89 0.70 1.42 -17.58
CA SER A 89 0.02 2.35 -18.49
C SER A 89 -1.48 2.44 -18.22
N VAL A 90 -2.13 1.32 -17.91
CA VAL A 90 -3.56 1.26 -17.56
C VAL A 90 -3.84 1.91 -16.21
N ASN A 91 -2.97 1.68 -15.23
CA ASN A 91 -3.20 2.13 -13.86
C ASN A 91 -2.79 3.58 -13.60
N PHE A 92 -1.81 4.07 -14.35
CA PHE A 92 -1.17 5.38 -14.19
C PHE A 92 -1.09 6.19 -15.50
N PRO A 93 -2.22 6.38 -16.21
CA PRO A 93 -2.25 7.09 -17.49
C PRO A 93 -2.08 8.61 -17.28
N PRO A 94 -1.63 9.36 -18.31
CA PRO A 94 -1.40 10.81 -18.20
C PRO A 94 -2.67 11.61 -17.89
N GLU A 95 -3.85 11.07 -18.18
CA GLU A 95 -5.15 11.69 -17.93
C GLU A 95 -5.54 11.68 -16.44
N LYS A 96 -4.93 10.82 -15.62
CA LYS A 96 -5.23 10.73 -14.19
C LYS A 96 -4.44 11.80 -13.43
N ALA A 97 -5.06 12.52 -12.49
CA ALA A 97 -4.30 13.45 -11.65
C ALA A 97 -3.27 12.69 -10.79
N PRO A 98 -2.03 13.18 -10.63
CA PRO A 98 -1.06 12.61 -9.68
C PRO A 98 -1.65 12.52 -8.27
N GLU A 99 -1.30 11.48 -7.52
CA GLU A 99 -1.74 11.39 -6.13
C GLU A 99 -1.09 12.54 -5.33
N PRO A 100 -1.86 13.32 -4.54
CA PRO A 100 -1.34 14.50 -3.87
C PRO A 100 -0.24 14.10 -2.88
N ALA A 101 0.96 14.66 -3.07
CA ALA A 101 2.03 14.52 -2.11
C ALA A 101 1.64 15.27 -0.82
N VAL A 102 1.21 14.54 0.21
CA VAL A 102 0.98 15.11 1.53
C VAL A 102 2.34 15.53 2.10
N ARG A 103 2.69 16.82 1.97
CA ARG A 103 3.83 17.39 2.67
C ARG A 103 3.46 17.54 4.14
N VAL A 104 3.78 16.53 4.93
CA VAL A 104 3.73 16.66 6.39
C VAL A 104 4.83 17.64 6.80
N LYS A 105 4.45 18.85 7.23
CA LYS A 105 5.39 19.76 7.89
C LYS A 105 5.81 19.11 9.20
N LYS A 106 7.06 18.62 9.28
CA LYS A 106 7.67 18.25 10.57
C LYS A 106 7.68 19.51 11.44
N LYS A 107 6.92 19.48 12.54
CA LYS A 107 7.07 20.49 13.60
C LYS A 107 8.38 20.15 14.30
N GLN A 108 9.35 21.04 14.15
CA GLN A 108 10.66 20.95 14.81
C GLN A 108 10.52 21.16 16.31
#